data_AF-B1V930-F1
#
_entry.id   AF-B1V930-F1
#
_cell.length_a   1.000
_cell.length_b   1.000
_cell.length_c   1.000
_cell.angle_alpha   90.00
_cell.angle_beta   90.00
_cell.angle_gamma   90.00
#
_symmetry.space_group_name_H-M   'P 1'
#
loop_
_entity.id
_entity.type
_entity.pdbx_description
1 polymer ?
#
loop_
_entity_poly.entity_id
_entity_poly.type
_entity_poly.pdbx_seq_one_letter_code
_entity_poly.pdbx_strand_id
1 'polypeptide(L)'
;MLRQKLFKDFLKNKNNLAIRDQLIKMHFPLVKKIANQFKYFPKALQREDLYQEGILGLIKVLNNYQYLGCDFIAYANPTIKGEITELIRGLQTTSISREVFRKEKQADNIPFEENGKLHENGTI
;
A
#
# COMPACT_ATOMS: atom_id res chain seq x y z
N MET A 1 5.12 -3.51 27.74
CA MET A 1 4.88 -2.30 26.91
C MET A 1 3.38 -2.08 26.71
N LEU A 2 2.92 -0.83 26.57
CA LEU A 2 1.50 -0.45 26.40
C LEU A 2 0.79 -1.22 25.27
N ARG A 3 1.48 -1.46 24.16
CA ARG A 3 0.97 -2.24 23.01
C ARG A 3 0.57 -3.68 23.38
N GLN A 4 1.41 -4.39 24.13
CA GLN A 4 1.14 -5.78 24.52
C GLN A 4 -0.10 -5.87 25.43
N LYS A 5 -0.27 -4.88 26.33
CA LYS A 5 -1.47 -4.77 27.18
C LYS A 5 -2.72 -4.54 26.34
N LEU A 6 -2.68 -3.60 25.38
CA LEU A 6 -3.79 -3.34 24.47
C LEU A 6 -4.19 -4.59 23.66
N PHE A 7 -3.23 -5.31 23.10
CA PHE A 7 -3.53 -6.57 22.40
C PHE A 7 -4.13 -7.63 23.33
N LYS A 8 -3.61 -7.76 24.55
CA LYS A 8 -4.16 -8.70 25.54
C LYS A 8 -5.63 -8.37 25.87
N ASP A 9 -5.95 -7.09 26.07
CA ASP A 9 -7.30 -6.65 26.39
C ASP A 9 -8.24 -6.79 25.16
N PHE A 10 -7.74 -6.47 23.96
CA PHE A 10 -8.47 -6.69 22.70
C PHE A 10 -8.78 -8.16 22.44
N LEU A 11 -7.82 -9.06 22.66
CA LEU A 11 -8.01 -10.49 22.41
C LEU A 11 -8.99 -11.14 23.40
N LYS A 12 -9.17 -10.57 24.59
CA LYS A 12 -10.21 -10.99 25.55
C LYS A 12 -11.61 -10.54 25.12
N ASN A 13 -11.73 -9.37 24.50
CA ASN A 13 -12.99 -8.83 24.03
C ASN A 13 -12.82 -8.06 22.71
N LYS A 14 -12.98 -8.78 21.59
CA LYS A 14 -12.85 -8.20 20.24
C LYS A 14 -13.95 -7.20 19.89
N ASN A 15 -15.04 -7.14 20.67
CA ASN A 15 -16.14 -6.19 20.48
C ASN A 15 -15.84 -4.81 21.11
N ASN A 16 -14.72 -4.65 21.80
CA ASN A 16 -14.31 -3.36 22.34
C ASN A 16 -13.81 -2.44 21.20
N LEU A 17 -14.72 -1.63 20.67
CA LEU A 17 -14.45 -0.71 19.57
C LEU A 17 -13.39 0.35 19.92
N ALA A 18 -13.35 0.82 21.17
CA ALA A 18 -12.36 1.81 21.59
C ALA A 18 -10.93 1.27 21.52
N ILE A 19 -10.72 0.04 22.00
CA ILE A 19 -9.40 -0.63 21.92
C ILE A 19 -9.06 -0.93 20.46
N ARG A 20 -10.03 -1.39 19.67
CA ARG A 20 -9.86 -1.63 18.24
C ARG A 20 -9.37 -0.38 17.51
N ASP A 21 -10.04 0.75 17.72
CA ASP A 21 -9.67 2.03 17.11
C ASP A 21 -8.27 2.49 17.51
N GLN A 22 -7.90 2.31 18.79
CA GLN A 22 -6.55 2.61 19.26
C GLN A 22 -5.50 1.73 18.59
N LEU A 23 -5.77 0.42 18.46
CA LEU A 23 -4.87 -0.51 17.78
C LEU A 23 -4.73 -0.17 16.30
N ILE A 24 -5.83 0.17 15.61
CA ILE A 24 -5.79 0.59 14.21
C ILE A 24 -4.92 1.85 14.04
N LYS A 25 -5.20 2.92 14.80
CA LYS A 25 -4.46 4.19 14.74
C LYS A 25 -2.97 4.00 15.03
N MET A 26 -2.61 3.14 15.98
CA MET A 26 -1.22 2.82 16.31
C MET A 26 -0.45 2.20 15.13
N HIS A 27 -1.14 1.56 14.18
CA HIS A 27 -0.53 0.90 13.03
C HIS A 27 -0.63 1.71 11.73
N PHE A 28 -1.20 2.92 11.74
CA PHE A 28 -1.20 3.81 10.56
C PHE A 28 0.21 4.04 9.96
N PRO A 29 1.27 4.29 10.76
CA PRO A 29 2.61 4.47 10.19
C PRO A 29 3.13 3.20 9.49
N LEU A 30 2.75 2.01 9.97
CA LEU A 30 3.10 0.74 9.33
C LEU A 30 2.45 0.64 7.96
N VAL A 31 1.15 0.91 7.87
CA VAL A 31 0.41 0.85 6.60
C VAL A 31 0.97 1.88 5.61
N LYS A 32 1.25 3.10 6.07
CA LYS A 32 1.88 4.14 5.24
C LYS A 32 3.25 3.69 4.72
N LYS A 33 4.07 3.07 5.58
CA LYS A 33 5.36 2.51 5.17
C LYS A 33 5.20 1.44 4.09
N ILE A 34 4.22 0.53 4.23
CA ILE A 34 3.96 -0.53 3.25
C ILE A 34 3.48 0.07 1.92
N ALA A 35 2.51 0.99 1.94
CA ALA A 35 2.04 1.68 0.73
C ALA A 35 3.18 2.41 0.01
N ASN A 36 4.11 3.02 0.75
CA ASN A 36 5.30 3.67 0.19
C ASN A 36 6.29 2.70 -0.48
N GLN A 37 6.25 1.40 -0.19
CA GLN A 37 7.11 0.40 -0.83
C GLN A 37 6.68 0.10 -2.28
N PHE A 38 5.44 0.39 -2.65
CA PHE A 38 4.96 0.24 -4.01
C PHE A 38 5.48 1.41 -4.86
N LYS A 39 6.50 1.12 -5.68
CA LYS A 39 7.10 2.06 -6.63
C LYS A 39 6.30 2.19 -7.93
N TYR A 40 5.58 1.14 -8.30
CA TYR A 40 4.83 1.06 -9.56
C TYR A 40 3.41 0.57 -9.28
N PHE A 41 2.42 1.33 -9.72
CA PHE A 41 1.00 1.03 -9.69
C PHE A 41 0.31 1.76 -10.86
N PRO A 42 -0.90 1.34 -11.29
CA PRO A 42 -1.61 1.97 -12.41
C PRO A 42 -1.80 3.48 -12.22
N LYS A 43 -1.72 4.26 -13.30
CA LYS A 43 -1.92 5.72 -13.29
C LYS A 43 -3.30 6.16 -12.77
N ALA A 44 -4.28 5.26 -12.81
CA ALA A 44 -5.62 5.47 -12.27
C ALA A 44 -5.68 5.48 -10.73
N LEU A 45 -4.62 5.02 -10.04
CA LEU A 45 -4.54 5.04 -8.59
C LEU A 45 -3.62 6.17 -8.10
N GLN A 46 -3.97 6.71 -6.94
CA GLN A 46 -3.14 7.57 -6.12
C GLN A 46 -2.47 6.73 -5.01
N ARG A 47 -1.39 7.24 -4.42
CA ARG A 47 -0.72 6.55 -3.31
C ARG A 47 -1.64 6.44 -2.08
N GLU A 48 -2.52 7.41 -1.93
CA GLU A 48 -3.57 7.47 -0.94
C GLU A 48 -4.53 6.28 -1.08
N ASP A 49 -4.84 5.83 -2.30
CA ASP A 49 -5.70 4.66 -2.51
C ASP A 49 -5.03 3.38 -2.00
N LEU A 50 -3.73 3.21 -2.26
CA LEU A 50 -2.95 2.08 -1.74
C LEU A 50 -2.90 2.12 -0.20
N TYR A 51 -2.78 3.32 0.38
CA TYR A 51 -2.83 3.48 1.82
C TYR A 51 -4.20 3.06 2.37
N GLN A 52 -5.30 3.52 1.78
CA GLN A 52 -6.65 3.17 2.22
C GLN A 52 -6.93 1.67 2.11
N GLU A 53 -6.55 1.05 0.99
CA GLU A 53 -6.66 -0.41 0.83
C GLU A 53 -5.86 -1.14 1.90
N GLY A 54 -4.65 -0.65 2.20
CA GLY A 54 -3.83 -1.16 3.29
C GLY A 54 -4.49 -1.01 4.67
N ILE A 55 -5.28 0.04 4.90
CA ILE A 55 -6.06 0.21 6.14
C ILE A 55 -7.19 -0.82 6.21
N LEU A 56 -7.88 -1.11 5.10
CA LEU A 56 -8.87 -2.19 5.05
C LEU A 56 -8.24 -3.54 5.36
N GLY A 57 -7.05 -3.81 4.79
CA GLY A 57 -6.25 -4.99 5.10
C GLY A 57 -5.83 -5.07 6.58
N LEU A 58 -5.42 -3.95 7.17
CA LEU A 58 -5.11 -3.86 8.60
C LEU A 58 -6.33 -4.19 9.46
N ILE A 59 -7.51 -3.68 9.11
CA ILE A 59 -8.75 -3.96 9.83
C ILE A 59 -9.09 -5.45 9.74
N LYS A 60 -9.02 -6.03 8.54
CA LYS A 60 -9.27 -7.45 8.30
C LYS A 60 -8.33 -8.34 9.10
N VAL A 61 -7.03 -8.04 9.10
CA VAL A 61 -6.05 -8.85 9.82
C VAL A 61 -6.18 -8.70 11.34
N LEU A 62 -6.52 -7.50 11.83
CA LEU A 62 -6.80 -7.28 13.26
C LEU A 62 -8.00 -8.10 13.75
N ASN A 63 -9.06 -8.18 12.96
CA ASN A 63 -10.25 -8.96 13.31
C ASN A 63 -9.94 -10.46 13.44
N ASN A 64 -9.09 -10.97 12.55
CA ASN A 64 -8.76 -12.39 12.49
C ASN A 64 -7.56 -12.78 13.36
N TYR A 65 -6.78 -11.82 13.85
CA TYR A 65 -5.58 -12.09 14.64
C TYR A 65 -5.89 -12.87 15.91
N GLN A 66 -5.01 -13.85 16.18
CA GLN A 66 -4.95 -14.62 17.41
C GLN A 66 -3.46 -14.74 17.80
N TYR A 67 -3.15 -14.60 19.08
CA TYR A 67 -1.78 -14.72 19.56
C TYR A 67 -1.40 -16.20 19.66
N LEU A 68 -0.71 -16.70 18.63
CA LEU A 68 -0.21 -18.08 18.54
C LEU A 68 1.33 -18.12 18.54
N GLY A 69 1.97 -17.22 19.29
CA GLY A 69 3.44 -17.08 19.34
C GLY A 69 4.04 -16.25 18.20
N CYS A 70 3.21 -15.66 17.32
CA CYS A 70 3.64 -14.77 16.24
C CYS A 70 3.26 -13.32 16.56
N ASP A 71 4.22 -12.39 16.41
CA ASP A 71 3.97 -10.96 16.58
C ASP A 71 2.96 -10.44 15.55
N PHE A 72 2.10 -9.51 15.97
CA PHE A 72 1.07 -8.95 15.10
C PHE A 72 1.63 -8.29 13.83
N ILE A 73 2.77 -7.59 13.91
CA ILE A 73 3.38 -6.96 12.73
C ILE A 73 3.85 -8.03 11.74
N ALA A 74 4.46 -9.11 12.24
CA ALA A 74 4.92 -10.21 11.39
C ALA A 74 3.74 -10.88 10.66
N TYR A 75 2.60 -11.03 11.35
CA TYR A 75 1.36 -11.53 10.77
C TYR A 75 0.70 -10.54 9.80
N ALA A 76 0.65 -9.25 10.14
CA ALA A 76 -0.07 -8.22 9.40
C ALA A 76 0.63 -7.77 8.11
N ASN A 77 1.97 -7.67 8.12
CA ASN A 77 2.77 -7.21 6.98
C ASN A 77 2.44 -7.92 5.65
N PRO A 78 2.51 -9.25 5.55
CA PRO A 78 2.24 -9.95 4.30
C PRO A 78 0.78 -9.79 3.85
N THR A 79 -0.16 -9.76 4.78
CA THR A 79 -1.60 -9.56 4.48
C THR A 79 -1.87 -8.17 3.93
N ILE A 80 -1.42 -7.11 4.61
CA ILE A 80 -1.61 -5.72 4.16
C ILE A 80 -1.01 -5.52 2.77
N LYS A 81 0.20 -6.04 2.54
CA LYS A 81 0.85 -5.99 1.23
C LYS A 81 0.05 -6.76 0.17
N GLY A 82 -0.53 -7.90 0.54
CA GLY A 82 -1.39 -8.71 -0.31
C GLY A 82 -2.63 -7.95 -0.79
N GLU A 83 -3.37 -7.31 0.12
CA GLU A 83 -4.59 -6.54 -0.21
C GLU A 83 -4.27 -5.40 -1.20
N ILE A 84 -3.18 -4.64 -0.97
CA ILE A 84 -2.74 -3.59 -1.91
C ILE A 84 -2.35 -4.17 -3.27
N THR A 85 -1.70 -5.34 -3.28
CA THR A 85 -1.30 -6.03 -4.52
C THR A 85 -2.53 -6.49 -5.31
N GLU A 86 -3.57 -6.97 -4.61
CA GLU A 86 -4.82 -7.40 -5.23
C GLU A 86 -5.59 -6.24 -5.85
N LEU A 87 -5.65 -5.08 -5.21
CA LEU A 87 -6.20 -3.85 -5.80
C LEU A 87 -5.49 -3.51 -7.12
N ILE A 88 -4.15 -3.48 -7.10
CA ILE A 88 -3.34 -3.18 -8.28
C ILE A 88 -3.61 -4.20 -9.40
N ARG A 89 -3.68 -5.50 -9.05
CA ARG A 89 -3.92 -6.58 -10.01
C ARG A 89 -5.32 -6.52 -10.61
N GLY A 90 -6.34 -6.20 -9.83
CA GLY A 90 -7.71 -6.06 -10.29
C GLY A 90 -7.81 -5.05 -11.43
N LEU A 91 -7.24 -3.85 -11.24
CA LEU A 91 -7.24 -2.79 -12.25
C LEU A 91 -6.40 -3.12 -13.49
N GLN A 92 -5.30 -3.88 -13.34
CA GLN A 92 -4.54 -4.37 -14.48
C GLN A 92 -5.32 -5.37 -15.34
N THR A 93 -6.27 -6.10 -14.75
CA THR A 93 -7.05 -7.12 -15.48
C THR A 93 -8.32 -6.58 -16.14
N THR A 94 -8.90 -5.49 -15.61
CA THR A 94 -10.19 -4.97 -16.08
C THR A 94 -10.07 -3.92 -17.18
N SER A 95 -8.92 -3.25 -17.34
CA SER A 95 -8.85 -2.02 -18.14
C SER A 95 -7.84 -2.06 -19.29
N ILE A 96 -6.90 -3.00 -19.33
CA ILE A 96 -5.86 -3.06 -20.37
C ILE A 96 -5.26 -4.47 -20.48
N SER A 97 -5.03 -4.99 -21.69
CA SER A 97 -4.35 -6.28 -21.87
C SER A 97 -2.97 -6.27 -21.20
N ARG A 98 -2.58 -7.37 -20.52
CA ARG A 98 -1.28 -7.52 -19.82
C ARG A 98 -0.06 -7.11 -20.66
N GLU A 99 -0.14 -7.27 -21.97
CA GLU A 99 0.90 -6.85 -22.91
C GLU A 99 1.06 -5.34 -23.03
N VAL A 100 -0.04 -4.59 -23.03
CA VAL A 100 -0.06 -3.12 -23.08
C VAL A 100 0.57 -2.56 -21.80
N PHE A 101 0.19 -3.12 -20.64
CA PHE A 101 0.77 -2.72 -19.35
C PHE A 101 2.28 -3.03 -19.26
N ARG A 102 2.73 -4.16 -19.84
CA ARG A 102 4.16 -4.49 -19.92
C ARG A 102 4.95 -3.50 -20.77
N LYS A 103 4.37 -3.01 -21.88
CA LYS A 103 5.00 -2.03 -22.77
C LYS A 103 5.08 -0.64 -22.14
N GLU A 104 4.01 -0.16 -21.50
CA GLU A 104 4.06 1.11 -20.74
C GLU A 104 5.13 1.06 -19.64
N LYS A 105 5.23 -0.06 -18.93
CA LYS A 105 6.27 -0.27 -17.91
C LYS A 105 7.68 -0.23 -18.50
N GLN A 106 7.90 -0.60 -19.75
CA GLN A 106 9.22 -0.49 -20.41
C GLN A 106 9.50 0.94 -20.87
N ALA A 107 8.49 1.66 -21.37
CA ALA A 107 8.62 3.04 -21.83
C ALA A 107 8.93 4.02 -20.69
N ASP A 108 8.31 3.87 -19.52
CA ASP A 108 8.55 4.72 -18.35
C ASP A 108 9.95 4.52 -17.72
N ASN A 109 10.72 3.49 -18.13
CA ASN A 109 12.10 3.25 -17.67
C ASN A 109 13.16 3.78 -18.63
N ILE A 110 12.79 4.48 -19.70
CA ILE A 110 13.73 5.15 -20.60
C ILE A 110 14.01 6.55 -20.04
N PRO A 111 15.26 6.88 -19.65
CA PRO A 111 15.61 8.25 -19.28
C PRO A 111 15.26 9.19 -20.43
N PHE A 112 14.48 10.23 -20.14
CA PHE A 112 14.24 11.32 -21.07
C PHE A 112 15.58 12.03 -21.30
N GLU A 113 16.22 11.76 -22.45
CA GLU A 113 17.30 12.60 -22.99
C GLU A 113 16.66 13.93 -23.38
N GLU A 114 16.88 14.94 -22.53
CA GLU A 114 16.49 16.32 -22.78
C GLU A 114 17.38 16.83 -23.93
N ASN A 115 16.84 16.88 -25.16
CA ASN A 115 17.48 17.56 -26.28
C ASN A 115 17.53 19.06 -25.99
N GLY A 116 18.59 19.47 -25.31
CA GLY A 116 18.88 20.85 -24.99
C GLY A 116 19.35 21.63 -26.22
N LYS A 117 18.84 22.87 -26.26
CA LYS A 117 19.32 24.06 -26.99
C LYS A 117 18.84 24.25 -28.43
N LEU A 118 18.48 25.45 -28.87
CA LEU A 118 17.98 26.73 -28.33
C LEU A 118 17.76 27.55 -29.62
N HIS A 119 16.78 28.45 -29.62
CA HIS A 119 16.61 29.42 -30.72
C HIS A 119 17.91 30.16 -31.02
N GLU A 120 18.29 30.25 -32.29
CA GLU A 120 19.08 31.36 -32.80
C GLU A 120 18.34 31.99 -33.97
N ASN A 121 17.59 33.05 -33.64
CA ASN A 121 17.16 34.07 -34.57
C ASN A 121 18.37 34.98 -34.86
N GLY A 122 18.67 35.28 -36.13
CA GLY A 122 19.33 36.53 -36.50
C GLY A 122 20.29 36.50 -37.69
N THR A 123 19.87 37.21 -38.76
CA THR A 123 20.70 37.96 -39.75
C THR A 123 21.47 37.10 -40.75
N ILE A 124 21.35 37.25 -42.08
CA ILE A 124 21.38 38.45 -42.93
C ILE A 124 20.32 38.34 -44.04
#